data_AF-A0A6A0B3C2-F1
#
_entry.id   AF-A0A6A0B3C2-F1
#
_cell.length_a   1.000
_cell.length_b   1.000
_cell.length_c   1.000
_cell.angle_alpha   90.00
_cell.angle_beta   90.00
_cell.angle_gamma   90.00
#
_symmetry.space_group_name_H-M   'P 1'
#
loop_
_entity.id
_entity.type
_entity.pdbx_description
1 polymer ?
#
loop_
_entity_poly.entity_id
_entity_poly.type
_entity_poly.pdbx_seq_one_letter_code
_entity_poly.pdbx_strand_id
1 'polypeptide(L)'
;MAMDETTKKQLALLAVALTFNDNLDTKLVTLMALLAFYGQESKSDKTIRNSLKTLTGAKSDSPSDVSDGIVNYIVPPNKWYPFEKRDAFAMKMKSALATGEIVTDTSQATKIAKQMSSSVKLFNRMNVFATANADVLREAENGDYYEDVEQEDRKGLVIWRARGQADAECAKYNRKIMTVDEFKSIYPVHYNCYCTAELVPPTMSDERIKKYRFKDNRAESEKQPNTVESLQEKGDREQYERWQNEGVTLPSFEHFQNLKHEPNNQAFERLSQEFKQKKWYNNTIGYEDLSDELKKKVNINPDMNNRHIVGTQQWKDKVVNYQKDLIEEGYDGKALPSKLMISNEQSQKIVEQMRLPKGFNSSMPVIFKADDYIAIFIDPETGEEIKTKFVRVSFRKTGSHLTPLDPREE
;
A
#
# COMPACT_ATOMS: atom_id res chain seq x y z
N MET A 1 13.46 33.48 37.78
CA MET A 1 12.48 34.53 37.42
C MET A 1 12.19 34.39 35.93
N ALA A 2 10.92 34.43 35.52
CA ALA A 2 10.45 34.32 34.13
C ALA A 2 11.32 33.41 33.24
N MET A 3 10.93 32.14 33.08
CA MET A 3 11.31 31.44 31.86
C MET A 3 10.85 32.31 30.70
N ASP A 4 11.85 32.50 29.88
CA ASP A 4 12.08 33.76 29.28
C ASP A 4 11.41 33.75 27.92
N GLU A 5 11.42 34.90 27.27
CA GLU A 5 10.84 35.01 25.95
C GLU A 5 11.42 33.99 24.96
N THR A 6 12.55 33.32 25.23
CA THR A 6 13.14 32.29 24.38
C THR A 6 12.30 31.00 24.30
N THR A 7 11.71 30.48 25.38
CA THR A 7 10.83 29.29 25.30
C THR A 7 9.47 29.62 24.68
N LYS A 8 8.95 30.84 24.94
CA LYS A 8 7.73 31.37 24.28
C LYS A 8 7.94 31.56 22.77
N LYS A 9 9.12 32.01 22.36
CA LYS A 9 9.53 32.14 20.95
C LYS A 9 9.77 30.78 20.27
N GLN A 10 10.19 29.73 20.97
CA GLN A 10 10.38 28.40 20.36
C GLN A 10 9.08 27.64 20.08
N LEU A 11 8.04 27.81 20.93
CA LEU A 11 6.69 27.33 20.65
C LEU A 11 6.00 28.13 19.53
N ALA A 12 6.25 29.45 19.45
CA ALA A 12 5.82 30.28 18.32
C ALA A 12 6.56 29.92 17.01
N LEU A 13 7.82 29.49 17.07
CA LEU A 13 8.60 29.02 15.91
C LEU A 13 8.15 27.64 15.39
N LEU A 14 7.68 26.74 16.26
CA LEU A 14 6.95 25.54 15.84
C LEU A 14 5.62 25.91 15.16
N ALA A 15 4.91 26.92 15.69
CA ALA A 15 3.69 27.46 15.09
C ALA A 15 3.90 28.08 13.69
N VAL A 16 5.12 28.55 13.37
CA VAL A 16 5.53 29.11 12.06
C VAL A 16 6.11 28.05 11.10
N ALA A 17 6.92 27.10 11.59
CA ALA A 17 7.51 26.03 10.77
C ALA A 17 6.46 25.10 10.13
N LEU A 18 5.28 25.13 10.71
CA LEU A 18 4.14 24.33 10.33
C LEU A 18 3.11 25.09 9.48
N THR A 19 3.24 26.41 9.39
CA THR A 19 2.49 27.26 8.46
C THR A 19 3.08 27.21 7.04
N PHE A 20 4.30 26.65 6.86
CA PHE A 20 5.05 26.62 5.59
C PHE A 20 5.61 25.25 5.21
N ASN A 21 4.79 24.20 5.29
CA ASN A 21 5.09 22.95 4.59
C ASN A 21 3.87 22.55 3.76
N ASP A 22 4.08 22.31 2.46
CA ASP A 22 3.02 21.86 1.54
C ASP A 22 2.54 20.44 1.88
N ASN A 23 3.29 19.71 2.70
CA ASN A 23 2.82 18.46 3.28
C ASN A 23 1.75 18.71 4.35
N LEU A 24 0.52 18.33 4.03
CA LEU A 24 -0.63 18.47 4.92
C LEU A 24 -0.46 17.76 6.28
N ASP A 25 0.42 16.76 6.37
CA ASP A 25 0.85 16.13 7.62
C ASP A 25 1.45 17.12 8.60
N THR A 26 2.32 17.99 8.08
CA THR A 26 3.05 19.00 8.83
C THR A 26 2.18 20.23 9.10
N LYS A 27 0.97 20.32 8.53
CA LYS A 27 -0.05 21.30 8.96
C LYS A 27 -0.96 20.71 10.05
N LEU A 28 -1.26 19.42 9.96
CA LEU A 28 -2.10 18.71 10.93
C LEU A 28 -1.42 18.52 12.29
N VAL A 29 -0.17 18.02 12.30
CA VAL A 29 0.64 17.78 13.51
C VAL A 29 0.71 19.04 14.39
N THR A 30 0.72 20.19 13.73
CA THR A 30 0.77 21.56 14.22
C THR A 30 -0.49 22.02 14.87
N LEU A 31 -1.61 21.87 14.16
CA LEU A 31 -2.89 22.32 14.62
C LEU A 31 -3.27 21.49 15.85
N MET A 32 -2.95 20.19 15.83
CA MET A 32 -3.10 19.30 16.96
C MET A 32 -2.15 19.63 18.12
N ALA A 33 -0.87 19.89 17.86
CA ALA A 33 0.08 20.30 18.90
C ALA A 33 -0.34 21.63 19.53
N LEU A 34 -0.70 22.64 18.74
CA LEU A 34 -1.18 23.93 19.22
C LEU A 34 -2.46 23.78 20.05
N LEU A 35 -3.44 22.98 19.63
CA LEU A 35 -4.63 22.78 20.44
C LEU A 35 -4.36 22.03 21.76
N ALA A 36 -3.49 21.02 21.74
CA ALA A 36 -3.11 20.27 22.93
C ALA A 36 -2.37 21.12 23.96
N PHE A 37 -1.47 21.99 23.51
CA PHE A 37 -0.70 22.88 24.38
C PHE A 37 -1.52 24.04 24.96
N TYR A 38 -2.61 24.46 24.29
CA TYR A 38 -3.39 25.66 24.65
C TYR A 38 -4.84 25.36 25.07
N GLY A 39 -5.15 24.09 25.37
CA GLY A 39 -6.44 23.65 25.89
C GLY A 39 -6.70 23.96 27.37
N GLN A 40 -5.72 24.49 28.11
CA GLN A 40 -5.86 24.80 29.53
C GLN A 40 -5.80 26.31 29.85
N GLU A 41 -6.98 26.83 30.19
CA GLU A 41 -7.36 28.08 30.89
C GLU A 41 -6.30 29.17 31.17
N SER A 42 -5.59 29.65 30.14
CA SER A 42 -4.69 30.81 30.27
C SER A 42 -5.10 31.97 29.34
N LYS A 43 -4.81 33.21 29.74
CA LYS A 43 -5.10 34.41 28.93
C LYS A 43 -4.33 34.43 27.59
N SER A 44 -3.21 33.70 27.48
CA SER A 44 -2.45 33.48 26.24
C SER A 44 -3.22 32.66 25.19
N ASP A 45 -4.25 31.92 25.60
CA ASP A 45 -4.94 30.98 24.70
C ASP A 45 -5.90 31.68 23.73
N LYS A 46 -6.44 32.86 24.09
CA LYS A 46 -7.43 33.55 23.27
C LYS A 46 -6.85 34.01 21.94
N THR A 47 -5.61 34.51 21.93
CA THR A 47 -4.92 34.93 20.70
C THR A 47 -4.70 33.75 19.76
N ILE A 48 -4.33 32.58 20.29
CA ILE A 48 -4.06 31.39 19.49
C ILE A 48 -5.36 30.78 18.97
N ARG A 49 -6.41 30.69 19.80
CA ARG A 49 -7.74 30.25 19.35
C ARG A 49 -8.32 31.20 18.30
N ASN A 50 -8.07 32.50 18.38
CA ASN A 50 -8.45 33.45 17.33
C ASN A 50 -7.66 33.24 16.02
N SER A 51 -6.37 32.95 16.09
CA SER A 51 -5.57 32.60 14.91
C SER A 51 -6.06 31.30 14.27
N LEU A 52 -6.33 30.26 15.07
CA LEU A 52 -6.89 28.99 14.61
C LEU A 52 -8.29 29.17 14.01
N LYS A 53 -9.14 29.99 14.65
CA LYS A 53 -10.46 30.35 14.14
C LYS A 53 -10.36 30.97 12.75
N THR A 54 -9.49 31.96 12.60
CA THR A 54 -9.26 32.66 11.32
C THR A 54 -8.78 31.69 10.24
N LEU A 55 -7.84 30.81 10.58
CA LEU A 55 -7.28 29.84 9.65
C LEU A 55 -8.28 28.77 9.20
N THR A 56 -9.12 28.31 10.12
CA THR A 56 -10.00 27.15 9.90
C THR A 56 -11.43 27.53 9.53
N GLY A 57 -11.78 28.81 9.60
CA GLY A 57 -13.13 29.31 9.37
C GLY A 57 -14.11 28.97 10.50
N ALA A 58 -13.62 28.70 11.72
CA ALA A 58 -14.48 28.40 12.86
C ALA A 58 -15.43 29.57 13.22
N LYS A 59 -16.62 29.24 13.73
CA LYS A 59 -17.66 30.24 14.07
C LYS A 59 -17.26 31.15 15.23
N SER A 60 -16.57 30.60 16.23
CA SER A 60 -16.07 31.35 17.39
C SER A 60 -14.67 30.86 17.81
N ASP A 61 -14.08 31.51 18.80
CA ASP A 61 -12.82 31.11 19.44
C ASP A 61 -13.04 30.12 20.60
N SER A 62 -14.25 29.58 20.75
CA SER A 62 -14.54 28.51 21.70
C SER A 62 -13.76 27.24 21.30
N PRO A 63 -13.25 26.45 22.27
CA PRO A 63 -12.54 25.20 21.96
C PRO A 63 -13.35 24.24 21.08
N SER A 64 -14.67 24.15 21.30
CA SER A 64 -15.57 23.32 20.50
C SER A 64 -15.67 23.81 19.05
N ASP A 65 -15.91 25.11 18.84
CA ASP A 65 -16.05 25.66 17.49
C ASP A 65 -14.72 25.62 16.72
N VAL A 66 -13.59 25.85 17.39
CA VAL A 66 -12.26 25.74 16.79
C VAL A 66 -11.94 24.28 16.44
N SER A 67 -12.29 23.33 17.30
CA SER A 67 -12.18 21.89 16.96
C SER A 67 -13.03 21.52 15.75
N ASP A 68 -14.27 22.02 15.67
CA ASP A 68 -15.15 21.78 14.53
C ASP A 68 -14.61 22.44 13.25
N GLY A 69 -14.09 23.66 13.36
CA GLY A 69 -13.41 24.35 12.27
C GLY A 69 -12.22 23.55 11.75
N ILE A 70 -11.39 23.02 12.64
CA ILE A 70 -10.24 22.18 12.27
C ILE A 70 -10.67 20.89 11.59
N VAL A 71 -11.68 20.19 12.12
CA VAL A 71 -12.23 19.00 11.47
C VAL A 71 -12.77 19.32 10.08
N ASN A 72 -13.49 20.43 9.91
CA ASN A 72 -14.03 20.84 8.61
C ASN A 72 -12.95 21.37 7.66
N TYR A 73 -11.86 21.92 8.19
CA TYR A 73 -10.72 22.37 7.40
C TYR A 73 -9.90 21.19 6.86
N ILE A 74 -9.73 20.14 7.66
CA ILE A 74 -8.98 18.94 7.29
C ILE A 74 -9.83 17.97 6.46
N VAL A 75 -11.09 17.77 6.88
CA VAL A 75 -12.06 16.86 6.26
C VAL A 75 -13.36 17.63 6.03
N PRO A 76 -13.41 18.47 4.98
CA PRO A 76 -14.59 19.25 4.68
C PRO A 76 -15.80 18.33 4.52
N PRO A 77 -16.99 18.76 4.99
CA PRO A 77 -18.22 17.99 4.83
C PRO A 77 -18.56 17.90 3.33
N ASN A 78 -18.00 16.89 2.67
CA ASN A 78 -18.30 16.55 1.30
C ASN A 78 -19.21 15.32 1.29
N LYS A 79 -20.24 15.31 0.44
CA LYS A 79 -21.24 14.22 0.33
C LYS A 79 -20.62 12.86 -0.06
N TRP A 80 -19.34 12.85 -0.39
CA TRP A 80 -18.60 11.72 -0.94
C TRP A 80 -17.67 11.05 0.07
N TYR A 81 -17.55 11.56 1.30
CA TYR A 81 -16.87 10.84 2.39
C TYR A 81 -17.87 9.89 3.07
N PRO A 82 -17.44 8.68 3.49
CA PRO A 82 -18.29 7.86 4.33
C PRO A 82 -18.47 8.60 5.66
N PHE A 83 -19.72 9.01 5.92
CA PHE A 83 -20.12 9.79 7.09
C PHE A 83 -19.57 9.16 8.38
N GLU A 84 -19.60 7.83 8.47
CA GLU A 84 -19.10 7.04 9.61
C GLU A 84 -17.60 7.18 9.89
N LYS A 85 -16.74 7.30 8.85
CA LYS A 85 -15.29 7.46 9.04
C LYS A 85 -14.91 8.89 9.39
N ARG A 86 -15.64 9.87 8.82
CA ARG A 86 -15.51 11.28 9.21
C ARG A 86 -15.94 11.46 10.65
N ASP A 87 -17.04 10.85 11.07
CA ASP A 87 -17.54 10.94 12.44
C ASP A 87 -16.65 10.20 13.43
N ALA A 88 -16.12 9.03 13.07
CA ALA A 88 -15.12 8.34 13.89
C ALA A 88 -13.82 9.15 14.03
N PHE A 89 -13.35 9.80 12.95
CA PHE A 89 -12.20 10.70 13.01
C PHE A 89 -12.50 11.95 13.84
N ALA A 90 -13.65 12.59 13.62
CA ALA A 90 -14.10 13.77 14.36
C ALA A 90 -14.27 13.45 15.85
N MET A 91 -14.85 12.29 16.19
CA MET A 91 -15.03 11.83 17.56
C MET A 91 -13.68 11.57 18.23
N LYS A 92 -12.74 10.89 17.55
CA LYS A 92 -11.38 10.67 18.07
C LYS A 92 -10.62 11.98 18.27
N MET A 93 -10.71 12.90 17.31
CA MET A 93 -10.09 14.22 17.39
C MET A 93 -10.67 15.01 18.57
N LYS A 94 -12.01 15.11 18.66
CA LYS A 94 -12.70 15.80 19.76
C LYS A 94 -12.37 15.17 21.12
N SER A 95 -12.31 13.84 21.20
CA SER A 95 -11.94 13.12 22.42
C SER A 95 -10.51 13.43 22.83
N ALA A 96 -9.54 13.39 21.91
CA ALA A 96 -8.15 13.71 22.19
C ALA A 96 -7.96 15.17 22.66
N LEU A 97 -8.78 16.08 22.12
CA LEU A 97 -8.79 17.50 22.51
C LEU A 97 -9.47 17.75 23.86
N ALA A 98 -10.54 17.04 24.17
CA ALA A 98 -11.30 17.22 25.41
C ALA A 98 -10.64 16.55 26.64
N THR A 99 -9.99 15.40 26.45
CA THR A 99 -9.38 14.61 27.53
C THR A 99 -8.00 15.10 27.95
N GLY A 100 -7.35 15.92 27.13
CA GLY A 100 -5.95 16.27 27.33
C GLY A 100 -5.02 15.06 27.22
N GLU A 101 -5.41 13.97 26.54
CA GLU A 101 -4.52 12.82 26.28
C GLU A 101 -3.22 13.20 25.53
N ILE A 102 -3.15 14.41 24.99
CA ILE A 102 -1.98 14.95 24.29
C ILE A 102 -1.00 15.66 25.27
N VAL A 103 -1.28 15.72 26.58
CA VAL A 103 -0.80 16.82 27.45
C VAL A 103 0.46 16.54 28.27
N THR A 104 1.16 15.41 28.19
CA THR A 104 2.37 15.23 29.05
C THR A 104 3.68 14.96 28.32
N ASP A 105 3.64 14.62 27.04
CA ASP A 105 4.86 14.22 26.32
C ASP A 105 4.77 14.52 24.81
N THR A 106 5.76 15.24 24.29
CA THR A 106 5.93 15.52 22.86
C THR A 106 6.04 14.25 22.02
N SER A 107 6.49 13.13 22.61
CA SER A 107 6.54 11.82 21.99
C SER A 107 5.14 11.25 21.74
N GLN A 108 4.20 11.39 22.69
CA GLN A 108 2.83 10.93 22.56
C GLN A 108 2.04 11.80 21.58
N ALA A 109 2.22 13.12 21.64
CA ALA A 109 1.66 14.05 20.67
C ALA A 109 2.11 13.71 19.24
N THR A 110 3.40 13.38 19.05
CA THR A 110 3.96 12.97 17.77
C THR A 110 3.41 11.61 17.31
N LYS A 111 3.20 10.65 18.23
CA LYS A 111 2.62 9.34 17.91
C LYS A 111 1.17 9.47 17.43
N ILE A 112 0.36 10.25 18.14
CA ILE A 112 -1.04 10.54 17.75
C ILE A 112 -1.06 11.29 16.42
N ALA A 113 -0.21 12.30 16.25
CA ALA A 113 -0.14 13.06 15.01
C ALA A 113 0.33 12.21 13.82
N LYS A 114 1.25 11.26 14.02
CA LYS A 114 1.63 10.25 12.99
C LYS A 114 0.47 9.32 12.66
N GLN A 115 -0.28 8.85 13.65
CA GLN A 115 -1.47 8.01 13.43
C GLN A 115 -2.59 8.77 12.69
N MET A 116 -2.76 10.06 12.97
CA MET A 116 -3.76 10.90 12.27
C MET A 116 -3.26 11.36 10.89
N SER A 117 -1.95 11.56 10.71
CA SER A 117 -1.31 11.91 9.44
C SER A 117 -1.60 10.88 8.34
N SER A 118 -1.57 9.58 8.63
CA SER A 118 -1.92 8.56 7.63
C SER A 118 -3.38 8.66 7.19
N SER A 119 -4.29 8.90 8.14
CA SER A 119 -5.72 9.10 7.87
C SER A 119 -5.96 10.36 7.05
N VAL A 120 -5.24 11.43 7.36
CA VAL A 120 -5.39 12.72 6.70
C VAL A 120 -4.75 12.75 5.31
N LYS A 121 -3.61 12.08 5.11
CA LYS A 121 -3.07 11.77 3.77
C LYS A 121 -4.08 11.02 2.91
N LEU A 122 -4.75 10.03 3.51
CA LEU A 122 -5.79 9.29 2.83
C LEU A 122 -6.96 10.21 2.47
N PHE A 123 -7.50 10.99 3.42
CA PHE A 123 -8.59 11.93 3.16
C PHE A 123 -8.24 12.98 2.11
N ASN A 124 -7.02 13.53 2.11
CA ASN A 124 -6.57 14.45 1.08
C ASN A 124 -6.51 13.82 -0.30
N ARG A 125 -5.93 12.62 -0.41
CA ARG A 125 -5.91 11.89 -1.68
C ARG A 125 -7.32 11.63 -2.17
N MET A 126 -8.20 11.20 -1.26
CA MET A 126 -9.62 11.01 -1.56
C MET A 126 -10.28 12.32 -2.02
N ASN A 127 -9.95 13.46 -1.39
CA ASN A 127 -10.47 14.76 -1.81
C ASN A 127 -10.04 15.10 -3.25
N VAL A 128 -8.75 14.93 -3.55
CA VAL A 128 -8.20 15.22 -4.88
C VAL A 128 -8.86 14.33 -5.94
N PHE A 129 -9.03 13.04 -5.67
CA PHE A 129 -9.72 12.13 -6.59
C PHE A 129 -11.22 12.43 -6.69
N ALA A 130 -11.88 12.78 -5.60
CA ALA A 130 -13.29 13.14 -5.59
C ALA A 130 -13.54 14.44 -6.37
N THR A 131 -12.70 15.47 -6.21
CA THR A 131 -12.78 16.71 -6.98
C THR A 131 -12.51 16.46 -8.47
N ALA A 132 -11.44 15.73 -8.80
CA ALA A 132 -11.13 15.39 -10.19
C ALA A 132 -12.27 14.59 -10.85
N ASN A 133 -12.89 13.67 -10.11
CA ASN A 133 -14.06 12.95 -10.59
C ASN A 133 -15.27 13.87 -10.70
N ALA A 134 -15.53 14.76 -9.74
CA ALA A 134 -16.66 15.68 -9.81
C ALA A 134 -16.60 16.59 -11.05
N ASP A 135 -15.41 17.08 -11.41
CA ASP A 135 -15.22 17.87 -12.62
C ASP A 135 -15.49 17.04 -13.88
N VAL A 136 -14.92 15.85 -13.99
CA VAL A 136 -15.14 14.95 -15.14
C VAL A 136 -16.60 14.52 -15.26
N LEU A 137 -17.26 14.19 -14.14
CA LEU A 137 -18.66 13.79 -14.13
C LEU A 137 -19.55 14.96 -14.55
N ARG A 138 -19.25 16.19 -14.10
CA ARG A 138 -19.97 17.41 -14.51
C ARG A 138 -19.80 17.69 -16.01
N GLU A 139 -18.58 17.58 -16.52
CA GLU A 139 -18.31 17.74 -17.97
C GLU A 139 -19.03 16.68 -18.79
N ALA A 140 -19.04 15.43 -18.33
CA ALA A 140 -19.80 14.36 -18.96
C ALA A 140 -21.32 14.64 -18.95
N GLU A 141 -21.88 15.08 -17.81
CA GLU A 141 -23.30 15.41 -17.65
C GLU A 141 -23.74 16.58 -18.53
N ASN A 142 -22.92 17.62 -18.61
CA ASN A 142 -23.23 18.78 -19.44
C ASN A 142 -23.08 18.48 -20.93
N GLY A 143 -22.18 17.57 -21.28
CA GLY A 143 -21.81 17.28 -22.67
C GLY A 143 -20.88 18.35 -23.26
N ASP A 144 -20.29 19.22 -22.43
CA ASP A 144 -19.45 20.36 -22.84
C ASP A 144 -18.20 19.92 -23.64
N TYR A 145 -17.84 18.64 -23.57
CA TYR A 145 -16.71 18.04 -24.26
C TYR A 145 -17.00 17.56 -25.70
N TYR A 146 -18.28 17.44 -26.07
CA TYR A 146 -18.68 16.96 -27.40
C TYR A 146 -19.24 18.12 -28.22
N GLU A 147 -18.40 18.70 -29.09
CA GLU A 147 -18.77 19.86 -29.93
C GLU A 147 -19.72 19.48 -31.09
N ASP A 148 -19.78 18.20 -31.46
CA ASP A 148 -20.55 17.69 -32.60
C ASP A 148 -21.87 17.02 -32.18
N VAL A 149 -22.97 17.37 -32.85
CA VAL A 149 -24.33 16.84 -32.61
C VAL A 149 -24.41 15.31 -32.75
N GLU A 150 -23.53 14.70 -33.56
CA GLU A 150 -23.48 13.24 -33.75
C GLU A 150 -22.93 12.47 -32.54
N GLN A 151 -22.41 13.16 -31.52
CA GLN A 151 -21.82 12.55 -30.33
C GLN A 151 -22.69 12.73 -29.07
N GLU A 152 -23.92 13.23 -29.22
CA GLU A 152 -24.85 13.48 -28.11
C GLU A 152 -25.17 12.20 -27.30
N ASP A 153 -25.18 11.03 -27.95
CA ASP A 153 -25.37 9.72 -27.31
C ASP A 153 -24.24 9.34 -26.32
N ARG A 154 -23.14 10.09 -26.31
CA ARG A 154 -21.98 9.90 -25.42
C ARG A 154 -22.06 10.81 -24.19
N LYS A 155 -23.03 11.73 -24.16
CA LYS A 155 -23.33 12.58 -23.01
C LYS A 155 -23.72 11.71 -21.81
N GLY A 156 -23.22 12.11 -20.65
CA GLY A 156 -23.43 11.39 -19.40
C GLY A 156 -22.69 10.06 -19.30
N LEU A 157 -21.74 9.76 -20.20
CA LEU A 157 -20.92 8.55 -20.15
C LEU A 157 -19.50 8.83 -19.68
N VAL A 158 -18.98 7.94 -18.83
CA VAL A 158 -17.60 7.98 -18.35
C VAL A 158 -16.96 6.61 -18.39
N ILE A 159 -15.64 6.59 -18.54
CA ILE A 159 -14.80 5.40 -18.39
C ILE A 159 -14.34 5.32 -16.94
N TRP A 160 -14.63 4.20 -16.29
CA TRP A 160 -14.05 3.87 -15.00
C TRP A 160 -12.60 3.41 -15.16
N ARG A 161 -11.67 4.03 -14.44
CA ARG A 161 -10.25 3.64 -14.45
C ARG A 161 -9.79 3.25 -13.07
N ALA A 162 -9.29 2.03 -12.93
CA ALA A 162 -8.58 1.60 -11.74
C ALA A 162 -7.07 1.83 -11.93
N ARG A 163 -6.43 2.63 -11.06
CA ARG A 163 -4.96 2.78 -11.03
C ARG A 163 -4.33 1.59 -10.30
N GLY A 164 -3.00 1.46 -10.37
CA GLY A 164 -2.27 0.29 -9.85
C GLY A 164 -2.40 0.02 -8.35
N GLN A 165 -2.94 0.96 -7.56
CA GLN A 165 -3.19 0.83 -6.14
C GLN A 165 -4.68 0.65 -5.79
N ALA A 166 -5.55 0.51 -6.81
CA ALA A 166 -6.96 0.22 -6.61
C ALA A 166 -7.17 -1.16 -5.99
N ASP A 167 -8.18 -1.29 -5.13
CA ASP A 167 -8.56 -2.58 -4.57
C ASP A 167 -9.23 -3.50 -5.61
N ALA A 168 -9.43 -4.76 -5.23
CA ALA A 168 -9.98 -5.78 -6.10
C ALA A 168 -11.40 -5.44 -6.59
N GLU A 169 -12.20 -4.75 -5.78
CA GLU A 169 -13.56 -4.39 -6.15
C GLU A 169 -13.59 -3.28 -7.20
N CYS A 170 -12.78 -2.23 -7.06
CA CYS A 170 -12.65 -1.23 -8.11
C CYS A 170 -12.02 -1.82 -9.40
N ALA A 171 -11.05 -2.73 -9.26
CA ALA A 171 -10.38 -3.33 -10.41
C ALA A 171 -11.35 -4.07 -11.35
N LYS A 172 -12.49 -4.58 -10.82
CA LYS A 172 -13.54 -5.25 -11.62
C LYS A 172 -14.12 -4.35 -12.72
N TYR A 173 -14.21 -3.05 -12.44
CA TYR A 173 -14.81 -2.08 -13.38
C TYR A 173 -13.76 -1.39 -14.25
N ASN A 174 -12.48 -1.80 -14.18
CA ASN A 174 -11.43 -1.13 -14.93
C ASN A 174 -11.72 -1.13 -16.45
N ARG A 175 -11.73 0.06 -17.03
CA ARG A 175 -12.04 0.36 -18.44
C ARG A 175 -13.50 0.13 -18.84
N LYS A 176 -14.41 -0.06 -17.89
CA LYS A 176 -15.85 -0.11 -18.18
C LYS A 176 -16.37 1.29 -18.46
N ILE A 177 -17.28 1.39 -19.42
CA ILE A 177 -17.99 2.64 -19.74
C ILE A 177 -19.34 2.59 -19.05
N MET A 178 -19.72 3.59 -18.29
CA MET A 178 -20.95 3.62 -17.51
C MET A 178 -21.58 5.01 -17.57
N THR A 179 -22.85 5.12 -17.18
CA THR A 179 -23.47 6.42 -16.95
C THR A 179 -22.83 7.09 -15.73
N VAL A 180 -22.96 8.42 -15.66
CA VAL A 180 -22.56 9.17 -14.48
C VAL A 180 -23.33 8.71 -13.23
N ASP A 181 -24.60 8.34 -13.36
CA ASP A 181 -25.40 7.81 -12.24
C ASP A 181 -24.92 6.42 -11.79
N GLU A 182 -24.60 5.52 -12.73
CA GLU A 182 -23.99 4.23 -12.44
C GLU A 182 -22.66 4.42 -11.71
N PHE A 183 -21.81 5.33 -12.19
CA PHE A 183 -20.55 5.70 -11.54
C PHE A 183 -20.80 6.21 -10.11
N LYS A 184 -21.74 7.15 -9.94
CA LYS A 184 -22.13 7.73 -8.65
C LYS A 184 -22.70 6.70 -7.68
N SER A 185 -23.34 5.65 -8.16
CA SER A 185 -23.89 4.58 -7.33
C SER A 185 -22.82 3.59 -6.82
N ILE A 186 -21.77 3.35 -7.62
CA ILE A 186 -20.72 2.38 -7.33
C ILE A 186 -19.54 3.02 -6.58
N TYR A 187 -19.17 4.25 -6.96
CA TYR A 187 -17.99 4.96 -6.45
C TYR A 187 -17.97 5.14 -4.92
N PRO A 188 -19.08 5.49 -4.24
CA PRO A 188 -19.14 5.63 -2.79
C PRO A 188 -19.05 4.30 -2.04
N VAL A 189 -18.99 3.14 -2.70
CA VAL A 189 -18.91 1.84 -2.01
C VAL A 189 -17.46 1.35 -1.90
N HIS A 190 -16.53 1.92 -2.67
CA HIS A 190 -15.16 1.44 -2.78
C HIS A 190 -14.16 2.56 -2.39
N TYR A 191 -13.88 2.67 -1.09
CA TYR A 191 -13.21 3.85 -0.50
C TYR A 191 -11.68 3.83 -0.48
N ASN A 192 -11.02 2.75 -0.93
CA ASN A 192 -9.57 2.70 -1.10
C ASN A 192 -9.12 2.95 -2.54
N CYS A 193 -10.05 3.43 -3.36
CA CYS A 193 -9.96 3.24 -4.78
C CYS A 193 -9.30 4.44 -5.43
N TYR A 194 -8.06 4.23 -5.83
CA TYR A 194 -7.35 5.04 -6.82
C TYR A 194 -8.07 4.94 -8.17
N CYS A 195 -9.32 5.37 -8.21
CA CYS A 195 -10.24 5.13 -9.29
C CYS A 195 -10.81 6.44 -9.77
N THR A 196 -10.67 6.66 -11.07
CA THR A 196 -10.98 7.93 -11.71
C THR A 196 -12.02 7.72 -12.79
N ALA A 197 -12.93 8.68 -12.94
CA ALA A 197 -13.69 8.85 -14.16
C ALA A 197 -12.75 9.45 -15.22
N GLU A 198 -12.88 8.99 -16.45
CA GLU A 198 -12.33 9.64 -17.65
C GLU A 198 -13.48 9.86 -18.64
N LEU A 199 -13.42 10.96 -19.39
CA LEU A 199 -14.36 11.18 -20.49
C LEU A 199 -14.15 10.11 -21.56
N VAL A 200 -15.24 9.73 -22.24
CA VAL A 200 -15.15 8.86 -23.42
C VAL A 200 -14.52 9.69 -24.55
N PRO A 201 -13.37 9.30 -25.13
CA PRO A 201 -12.75 10.06 -26.20
C PRO A 201 -13.69 10.14 -27.42
N PRO A 202 -13.73 11.29 -28.13
CA PRO A 202 -14.55 11.44 -29.33
C PRO A 202 -14.12 10.48 -30.44
N THR A 203 -12.84 10.06 -30.43
CA THR A 203 -12.28 9.08 -31.35
C THR A 203 -12.60 7.62 -31.03
N MET A 204 -13.30 7.33 -29.92
CA MET A 204 -13.70 5.97 -29.58
C MET A 204 -14.87 5.52 -30.47
N SER A 205 -14.79 4.34 -31.10
CA SER A 205 -15.88 3.84 -31.95
C SER A 205 -17.07 3.34 -31.13
N ASP A 206 -18.26 3.37 -31.72
CA ASP A 206 -19.49 2.94 -31.04
C ASP A 206 -19.48 1.44 -30.72
N GLU A 207 -18.84 0.60 -31.54
CA GLU A 207 -18.64 -0.82 -31.22
C GLU A 207 -17.80 -0.98 -29.96
N ARG A 208 -16.79 -0.14 -29.78
CA ARG A 208 -15.94 -0.15 -28.59
C ARG A 208 -16.72 0.35 -27.38
N ILE A 209 -17.54 1.40 -27.55
CA ILE A 209 -18.42 1.89 -26.49
C ILE A 209 -19.37 0.78 -26.05
N LYS A 210 -20.08 0.13 -26.98
CA LYS A 210 -20.99 -1.00 -26.71
C LYS A 210 -20.29 -2.19 -26.06
N LYS A 211 -19.08 -2.54 -26.51
CA LYS A 211 -18.30 -3.66 -25.97
C LYS A 211 -17.89 -3.45 -24.50
N TYR A 212 -17.51 -2.22 -24.15
CA TYR A 212 -17.04 -1.89 -22.80
C TYR A 212 -18.15 -1.31 -21.91
N ARG A 213 -19.37 -1.15 -22.43
CA ARG A 213 -20.53 -0.71 -21.67
C ARG A 213 -20.73 -1.60 -20.45
N PHE A 214 -20.88 -0.97 -19.29
CA PHE A 214 -21.33 -1.62 -18.09
C PHE A 214 -22.74 -2.12 -18.35
N LYS A 215 -22.90 -3.43 -18.33
CA LYS A 215 -24.19 -4.09 -18.37
C LYS A 215 -24.49 -4.48 -16.94
N ASP A 216 -25.50 -3.86 -16.35
CA ASP A 216 -25.98 -4.32 -15.05
C ASP A 216 -26.58 -5.73 -15.25
N ASN A 217 -25.86 -6.75 -14.79
CA ASN A 217 -26.24 -8.15 -15.00
C ASN A 217 -27.59 -8.52 -14.34
N ARG A 218 -28.21 -7.59 -13.59
CA ARG A 218 -29.56 -7.76 -13.03
C ARG A 218 -30.69 -7.71 -14.07
N ALA A 219 -30.50 -7.05 -15.21
CA ALA A 219 -31.54 -6.93 -16.24
C ALA A 219 -31.49 -8.06 -17.30
N GLU A 220 -30.32 -8.70 -17.51
CA GLU A 220 -30.19 -9.83 -18.45
C GLU A 220 -30.63 -11.18 -17.83
N SER A 221 -30.81 -11.28 -16.49
CA SER A 221 -31.28 -12.50 -15.83
C SER A 221 -32.77 -12.82 -16.05
N GLU A 222 -33.56 -11.88 -16.58
CA GLU A 222 -34.99 -12.11 -16.83
C GLU A 222 -35.32 -12.55 -18.27
N LYS A 223 -34.33 -12.58 -19.17
CA LYS A 223 -34.56 -12.96 -20.57
C LYS A 223 -33.41 -13.73 -21.19
N GLN A 224 -33.11 -14.93 -20.70
CA GLN A 224 -32.43 -15.94 -21.53
C GLN A 224 -32.99 -17.36 -21.34
N PRO A 225 -33.04 -18.16 -22.42
CA PRO A 225 -33.74 -19.44 -22.49
C PRO A 225 -33.04 -20.57 -21.74
N ASN A 226 -33.82 -21.62 -21.42
CA ASN A 226 -33.52 -22.80 -20.61
C ASN A 226 -32.33 -23.67 -21.05
N THR A 227 -31.11 -23.15 -20.98
CA THR A 227 -29.90 -23.95 -20.74
C THR A 227 -29.01 -23.16 -19.79
N VAL A 228 -29.42 -23.14 -18.52
CA VAL A 228 -28.68 -22.45 -17.44
C VAL A 228 -27.52 -23.33 -17.03
N GLU A 229 -26.37 -23.18 -17.69
CA GLU A 229 -25.09 -23.45 -17.03
C GLU A 229 -25.01 -22.46 -15.86
N SER A 230 -24.98 -22.97 -14.63
CA SER A 230 -24.97 -22.08 -13.46
C SER A 230 -23.72 -21.19 -13.49
N LEU A 231 -23.80 -19.96 -12.96
CA LEU A 231 -22.62 -19.09 -12.85
C LEU A 231 -21.44 -19.77 -12.13
N GLN A 232 -21.76 -20.71 -11.24
CA GLN A 232 -20.81 -21.56 -10.54
C GLN A 232 -20.14 -22.57 -11.48
N GLU A 233 -20.91 -23.28 -12.31
CA GLU A 233 -20.41 -24.23 -13.31
C GLU A 233 -19.51 -23.54 -14.35
N LYS A 234 -19.91 -22.34 -14.82
CA LYS A 234 -19.08 -21.52 -15.70
C LYS A 234 -17.75 -21.14 -15.05
N GLY A 235 -17.78 -20.69 -13.78
CA GLY A 235 -16.56 -20.37 -13.03
C GLY A 235 -15.66 -21.58 -12.78
N ASP A 236 -16.25 -22.75 -12.55
CA ASP A 236 -15.53 -24.02 -12.42
C ASP A 236 -14.88 -24.44 -13.73
N ARG A 237 -15.58 -24.29 -14.86
CA ARG A 237 -15.08 -24.62 -16.20
C ARG A 237 -13.93 -23.72 -16.61
N GLU A 238 -14.04 -22.41 -16.39
CA GLU A 238 -12.94 -21.47 -16.63
C GLU A 238 -11.70 -21.80 -15.78
N GLN A 239 -11.88 -22.21 -14.53
CA GLN A 239 -10.77 -22.63 -13.67
C GLN A 239 -10.13 -23.94 -14.17
N TYR A 240 -10.96 -24.92 -14.55
CA TYR A 240 -10.53 -26.22 -15.06
C TYR A 240 -9.70 -26.06 -16.34
N GLU A 241 -10.22 -25.34 -17.33
CA GLU A 241 -9.53 -25.09 -18.61
C GLU A 241 -8.21 -24.34 -18.39
N ARG A 242 -8.20 -23.35 -17.50
CA ARG A 242 -6.96 -22.65 -17.14
C ARG A 242 -5.93 -23.57 -16.51
N TRP A 243 -6.33 -24.48 -15.62
CA TRP A 243 -5.42 -25.43 -14.98
C TRP A 243 -4.88 -26.45 -16.00
N GLN A 244 -5.72 -26.91 -16.91
CA GLN A 244 -5.34 -27.80 -18.00
C GLN A 244 -4.35 -27.13 -18.97
N ASN A 245 -4.60 -25.86 -19.34
CA ASN A 245 -3.70 -25.09 -20.21
C ASN A 245 -2.33 -24.81 -19.58
N GLU A 246 -2.25 -24.74 -18.26
CA GLU A 246 -0.99 -24.64 -17.50
C GLU A 246 -0.34 -26.02 -17.26
N GLY A 247 -0.90 -27.07 -17.87
CA GLY A 247 -0.34 -28.42 -17.92
C GLY A 247 -0.64 -29.28 -16.70
N VAL A 248 -1.55 -28.89 -15.81
CA VAL A 248 -1.98 -29.72 -14.66
C VAL A 248 -2.74 -30.94 -15.18
N THR A 249 -2.43 -32.12 -14.66
CA THR A 249 -3.19 -33.33 -14.99
C THR A 249 -4.46 -33.34 -14.16
N LEU A 250 -5.60 -33.06 -14.80
CA LEU A 250 -6.90 -32.99 -14.15
C LEU A 250 -7.70 -34.28 -14.37
N PRO A 251 -8.57 -34.66 -13.43
CA PRO A 251 -9.59 -35.67 -13.68
C PRO A 251 -10.66 -35.12 -14.63
N SER A 252 -11.73 -35.87 -14.94
CA SER A 252 -12.85 -35.32 -15.72
C SER A 252 -13.42 -34.06 -15.06
N PHE A 253 -14.01 -33.16 -15.86
CA PHE A 253 -14.59 -31.91 -15.36
C PHE A 253 -15.62 -32.17 -14.24
N GLU A 254 -16.50 -33.15 -14.42
CA GLU A 254 -17.49 -33.56 -13.41
C GLU A 254 -16.83 -34.01 -12.10
N HIS A 255 -15.75 -34.79 -12.17
CA HIS A 255 -15.01 -35.21 -10.98
C HIS A 255 -14.27 -34.03 -10.33
N PHE A 256 -13.70 -33.12 -11.12
CA PHE A 256 -13.06 -31.91 -10.62
C PHE A 256 -14.05 -31.01 -9.86
N GLN A 257 -15.27 -30.85 -10.37
CA GLN A 257 -16.33 -30.10 -9.69
C GLN A 257 -16.68 -30.73 -8.33
N ASN A 258 -16.84 -32.06 -8.30
CA ASN A 258 -17.13 -32.78 -7.06
C ASN A 258 -16.00 -32.58 -6.03
N LEU A 259 -14.73 -32.74 -6.45
CA LEU A 259 -13.57 -32.52 -5.58
C LEU A 259 -13.49 -31.10 -5.04
N LYS A 260 -13.86 -30.09 -5.83
CA LYS A 260 -13.79 -28.67 -5.45
C LYS A 260 -14.81 -28.29 -4.37
N HIS A 261 -16.00 -28.85 -4.44
CA HIS A 261 -17.11 -28.50 -3.53
C HIS A 261 -17.17 -29.40 -2.29
N GLU A 262 -16.33 -30.43 -2.21
CA GLU A 262 -16.16 -31.22 -0.99
C GLU A 262 -15.33 -30.47 0.07
N PRO A 263 -15.85 -30.30 1.30
CA PRO A 263 -15.10 -29.69 2.39
C PRO A 263 -13.84 -30.50 2.73
N ASN A 264 -12.70 -29.84 2.92
CA ASN A 264 -11.42 -30.46 3.31
C ASN A 264 -10.93 -31.54 2.34
N ASN A 265 -11.24 -31.41 1.05
CA ASN A 265 -10.81 -32.38 0.05
C ASN A 265 -9.29 -32.25 -0.24
N GLN A 266 -8.50 -33.18 0.34
CA GLN A 266 -7.05 -33.23 0.16
C GLN A 266 -6.62 -33.42 -1.30
N ALA A 267 -7.45 -34.03 -2.15
CA ALA A 267 -7.14 -34.20 -3.57
C ALA A 267 -7.26 -32.88 -4.34
N PHE A 268 -8.27 -32.06 -4.06
CA PHE A 268 -8.38 -30.72 -4.62
C PHE A 268 -7.26 -29.80 -4.12
N GLU A 269 -6.88 -29.90 -2.85
CA GLU A 269 -5.72 -29.18 -2.31
C GLU A 269 -4.43 -29.54 -3.03
N ARG A 270 -4.18 -30.84 -3.29
CA ARG A 270 -3.04 -31.31 -4.07
C ARG A 270 -3.05 -30.74 -5.49
N LEU A 271 -4.19 -30.79 -6.19
CA LEU A 271 -4.33 -30.21 -7.55
C LEU A 271 -4.08 -28.70 -7.55
N SER A 272 -4.57 -27.99 -6.52
CA SER A 272 -4.32 -26.56 -6.34
C SER A 272 -2.85 -26.24 -6.11
N GLN A 273 -2.16 -27.05 -5.30
CA GLN A 273 -0.73 -26.93 -5.08
C GLN A 273 0.06 -27.22 -6.36
N GLU A 274 -0.30 -28.27 -7.11
CA GLU A 274 0.32 -28.59 -8.39
C GLU A 274 0.14 -27.45 -9.40
N PHE A 275 -1.06 -26.88 -9.51
CA PHE A 275 -1.30 -25.70 -10.34
C PHE A 275 -0.42 -24.51 -9.94
N LYS A 276 -0.36 -24.19 -8.65
CA LYS A 276 0.49 -23.10 -8.13
C LYS A 276 1.97 -23.35 -8.45
N GLN A 277 2.44 -24.58 -8.28
CA GLN A 277 3.81 -24.96 -8.63
C GLN A 277 4.07 -24.84 -10.13
N LYS A 278 3.24 -25.44 -10.99
CA LYS A 278 3.40 -25.37 -12.46
C LYS A 278 3.34 -23.94 -12.97
N LYS A 279 2.38 -23.15 -12.51
CA LYS A 279 2.29 -21.72 -12.86
C LYS A 279 3.55 -20.96 -12.42
N TRP A 280 4.08 -21.24 -11.25
CA TRP A 280 5.32 -20.62 -10.79
C TRP A 280 6.52 -21.05 -11.65
N TYR A 281 6.66 -22.35 -11.95
CA TYR A 281 7.69 -22.85 -12.87
C TYR A 281 7.58 -22.23 -14.27
N ASN A 282 6.38 -22.15 -14.84
CA ASN A 282 6.13 -21.55 -16.15
C ASN A 282 6.44 -20.05 -16.19
N ASN A 283 6.40 -19.37 -15.05
CA ASN A 283 6.67 -17.93 -14.93
C ASN A 283 8.06 -17.61 -14.37
N THR A 284 8.92 -18.62 -14.22
CA THR A 284 10.29 -18.44 -13.77
C THR A 284 11.29 -18.98 -14.81
N ILE A 285 12.54 -18.58 -14.65
CA ILE A 285 13.71 -19.06 -15.41
C ILE A 285 14.70 -19.68 -14.43
N GLY A 286 15.36 -20.75 -14.85
CA GLY A 286 16.46 -21.33 -14.08
C GLY A 286 17.73 -20.49 -14.20
N TYR A 287 18.69 -20.75 -13.29
CA TYR A 287 20.02 -20.17 -13.38
C TYR A 287 20.69 -20.46 -14.74
N GLU A 288 20.53 -21.67 -15.26
CA GLU A 288 21.12 -22.09 -16.54
C GLU A 288 20.63 -21.27 -17.74
N ASP A 289 19.38 -20.80 -17.68
CA ASP A 289 18.73 -20.04 -18.74
C ASP A 289 19.02 -18.53 -18.68
N LEU A 290 19.79 -18.08 -17.68
CA LEU A 290 20.20 -16.68 -17.55
C LEU A 290 21.23 -16.30 -18.62
N SER A 291 21.19 -15.04 -19.07
CA SER A 291 22.27 -14.49 -19.90
C SER A 291 23.59 -14.45 -19.12
N ASP A 292 24.73 -14.49 -19.82
CA ASP A 292 26.06 -14.43 -19.20
C ASP A 292 26.24 -13.18 -18.32
N GLU A 293 25.66 -12.06 -18.73
CA GLU A 293 25.66 -10.82 -17.94
C GLU A 293 24.89 -10.96 -16.62
N LEU A 294 23.76 -11.68 -16.62
CA LEU A 294 22.99 -11.96 -15.42
C LEU A 294 23.70 -13.00 -14.56
N LYS A 295 24.26 -14.07 -15.14
CA LYS A 295 25.07 -15.07 -14.42
C LYS A 295 26.21 -14.42 -13.64
N LYS A 296 26.91 -13.44 -14.23
CA LYS A 296 27.96 -12.66 -13.53
C LYS A 296 27.44 -11.89 -12.30
N LYS A 297 26.21 -11.37 -12.34
CA LYS A 297 25.59 -10.67 -11.21
C LYS A 297 25.04 -11.64 -10.16
N VAL A 298 24.67 -12.84 -10.60
CA VAL A 298 24.05 -13.88 -9.80
C VAL A 298 25.10 -14.74 -9.09
N ASN A 299 26.33 -14.82 -9.59
CA ASN A 299 27.43 -15.45 -8.87
C ASN A 299 27.73 -14.76 -7.54
N ILE A 300 27.91 -15.57 -6.50
CA ILE A 300 28.56 -15.18 -5.25
C ILE A 300 29.99 -14.84 -5.61
N ASN A 301 30.36 -13.57 -5.41
CA ASN A 301 31.73 -13.15 -5.58
C ASN A 301 32.51 -13.55 -4.31
N PRO A 302 33.47 -14.48 -4.39
CA PRO A 302 34.24 -14.91 -3.22
C PRO A 302 35.15 -13.81 -2.67
N ASP A 303 35.57 -12.87 -3.53
CA ASP A 303 36.45 -11.76 -3.16
C ASP A 303 35.69 -10.55 -2.63
N MET A 304 34.39 -10.42 -2.94
CA MET A 304 33.59 -9.28 -2.49
C MET A 304 32.16 -9.64 -2.08
N ASN A 305 31.81 -9.16 -0.88
CA ASN A 305 30.49 -8.75 -0.40
C ASN A 305 29.64 -9.70 0.42
N ASN A 306 29.91 -11.00 0.61
CA ASN A 306 29.06 -11.75 1.55
C ASN A 306 29.52 -11.65 3.01
N ARG A 307 29.50 -10.41 3.51
CA ARG A 307 29.92 -9.97 4.85
C ARG A 307 29.16 -10.59 6.03
N HIS A 308 28.27 -11.52 5.75
CA HIS A 308 27.47 -12.26 6.70
C HIS A 308 27.97 -13.70 6.86
N ILE A 309 28.75 -14.25 5.92
CA ILE A 309 29.29 -15.61 5.99
C ILE A 309 30.42 -15.66 7.02
N VAL A 310 30.16 -16.38 8.11
CA VAL A 310 31.11 -16.52 9.22
C VAL A 310 32.40 -17.19 8.74
N GLY A 311 33.55 -16.63 9.15
CA GLY A 311 34.87 -17.18 8.84
C GLY A 311 35.56 -16.57 7.61
N THR A 312 34.84 -15.84 6.76
CA THR A 312 35.43 -15.09 5.64
C THR A 312 36.24 -13.88 6.12
N GLN A 313 37.21 -13.41 5.32
CA GLN A 313 37.98 -12.22 5.67
C GLN A 313 37.06 -10.98 5.76
N GLN A 314 36.07 -10.88 4.88
CA GLN A 314 35.09 -9.81 4.86
C GLN A 314 34.19 -9.81 6.11
N TRP A 315 33.85 -10.99 6.65
CA TRP A 315 33.19 -11.08 7.95
C TRP A 315 34.08 -10.54 9.06
N LYS A 316 35.36 -10.93 9.10
CA LYS A 316 36.32 -10.44 10.10
C LYS A 316 36.48 -8.92 10.02
N ASP A 317 36.75 -8.40 8.83
CA ASP A 317 36.92 -6.97 8.58
C ASP A 317 35.66 -6.19 8.95
N LYS A 318 34.48 -6.74 8.60
CA LYS A 318 33.21 -6.09 8.92
C LYS A 318 32.89 -6.14 10.40
N VAL A 319 33.09 -7.23 11.12
CA VAL A 319 32.85 -7.25 12.57
C VAL A 319 33.72 -6.19 13.26
N VAL A 320 34.99 -6.06 12.84
CA VAL A 320 35.92 -5.05 13.39
C VAL A 320 35.51 -3.62 13.05
N ASN A 321 35.08 -3.35 11.82
CA ASN A 321 34.71 -1.99 11.40
C ASN A 321 33.27 -1.61 11.81
N TYR A 322 32.33 -2.54 11.75
CA TYR A 322 30.93 -2.33 12.12
C TYR A 322 30.77 -2.00 13.60
N GLN A 323 31.56 -2.64 14.47
CA GLN A 323 31.61 -2.25 15.89
C GLN A 323 32.09 -0.81 16.06
N LYS A 324 33.06 -0.35 15.25
CA LYS A 324 33.53 1.05 15.30
C LYS A 324 32.45 2.02 14.80
N ASP A 325 31.84 1.75 13.65
CA ASP A 325 30.81 2.60 13.05
C ASP A 325 29.59 2.74 13.99
N LEU A 326 29.15 1.66 14.63
CA LEU A 326 28.04 1.69 15.58
C LEU A 326 28.36 2.47 16.86
N ILE A 327 29.59 2.38 17.36
CA ILE A 327 30.05 3.20 18.49
C ILE A 327 30.06 4.68 18.10
N GLU A 328 30.50 5.02 16.89
CA GLU A 328 30.47 6.39 16.37
C GLU A 328 29.03 6.93 16.19
N GLU A 329 28.08 6.06 15.84
CA GLU A 329 26.65 6.39 15.74
C GLU A 329 25.91 6.39 17.10
N GLY A 330 26.61 6.13 18.21
CA GLY A 330 26.06 6.20 19.56
C GLY A 330 25.39 4.93 20.07
N TYR A 331 25.52 3.80 19.35
CA TYR A 331 25.11 2.48 19.82
C TYR A 331 26.18 1.90 20.75
N ASP A 332 25.80 0.95 21.61
CA ASP A 332 26.69 0.39 22.65
C ASP A 332 27.80 -0.55 22.12
N GLY A 333 27.98 -0.62 20.80
CA GLY A 333 28.99 -1.44 20.13
C GLY A 333 28.72 -2.95 20.19
N LYS A 334 27.59 -3.41 20.74
CA LYS A 334 27.28 -4.84 20.86
C LYS A 334 26.52 -5.41 19.68
N ALA A 335 25.90 -4.57 18.84
CA ALA A 335 25.19 -5.04 17.66
C ALA A 335 26.18 -5.63 16.64
N LEU A 336 26.07 -6.93 16.41
CA LEU A 336 26.86 -7.67 15.44
C LEU A 336 26.06 -7.82 14.14
N PRO A 337 26.71 -7.91 12.97
CA PRO A 337 26.00 -8.24 11.75
C PRO A 337 25.39 -9.65 11.85
N SER A 338 24.20 -9.87 11.30
CA SER A 338 23.60 -11.21 11.22
C SER A 338 24.54 -12.22 10.54
N LYS A 339 24.53 -13.48 11.02
CA LYS A 339 25.47 -14.54 10.64
C LYS A 339 24.83 -15.50 9.62
N LEU A 340 25.52 -15.81 8.54
CA LEU A 340 25.28 -16.96 7.68
C LEU A 340 26.18 -18.09 8.14
N MET A 341 25.58 -19.22 8.52
CA MET A 341 26.23 -20.38 9.10
C MET A 341 26.58 -21.44 8.03
N ILE A 342 26.70 -21.01 6.78
CA ILE A 342 26.94 -21.84 5.60
C ILE A 342 28.17 -21.34 4.85
N SER A 343 28.82 -22.21 4.08
CA SER A 343 30.01 -21.84 3.30
C SER A 343 29.68 -20.98 2.07
N ASN A 344 30.72 -20.44 1.41
CA ASN A 344 30.57 -19.77 0.12
C ASN A 344 30.01 -20.72 -0.95
N GLU A 345 30.46 -21.97 -0.98
CA GLU A 345 29.98 -22.98 -1.92
C GLU A 345 28.50 -23.31 -1.67
N GLN A 346 28.09 -23.43 -0.41
CA GLN A 346 26.67 -23.62 -0.06
C GLN A 346 25.83 -22.39 -0.42
N SER A 347 26.37 -21.19 -0.21
CA SER A 347 25.71 -19.94 -0.62
C SER A 347 25.54 -19.84 -2.13
N GLN A 348 26.54 -20.26 -2.91
CA GLN A 348 26.46 -20.32 -4.36
C GLN A 348 25.39 -21.32 -4.82
N LYS A 349 25.35 -22.51 -4.22
CA LYS A 349 24.31 -23.52 -4.50
C LYS A 349 22.91 -22.99 -4.24
N ILE A 350 22.70 -22.22 -3.16
CA ILE A 350 21.41 -21.59 -2.89
C ILE A 350 21.00 -20.70 -4.06
N VAL A 351 21.93 -19.86 -4.54
CA VAL A 351 21.65 -18.94 -5.65
C VAL A 351 21.36 -19.67 -6.96
N GLU A 352 22.12 -20.72 -7.26
CA GLU A 352 21.93 -21.57 -8.47
C GLU A 352 20.59 -22.33 -8.44
N GLN A 353 20.10 -22.68 -7.25
CA GLN A 353 18.81 -23.34 -7.07
C GLN A 353 17.62 -22.38 -7.17
N MET A 354 17.84 -21.06 -7.14
CA MET A 354 16.76 -20.09 -7.22
C MET A 354 16.12 -20.10 -8.61
N ARG A 355 14.79 -20.12 -8.62
CA ARG A 355 14.01 -19.80 -9.82
C ARG A 355 13.66 -18.33 -9.78
N LEU A 356 14.09 -17.61 -10.82
CA LEU A 356 13.91 -16.16 -10.93
C LEU A 356 12.71 -15.87 -11.83
N PRO A 357 11.91 -14.81 -11.60
CA PRO A 357 10.80 -14.47 -12.48
C PRO A 357 11.24 -14.27 -13.94
N LYS A 358 10.41 -14.66 -14.92
CA LYS A 358 10.65 -14.30 -16.32
C LYS A 358 10.72 -12.78 -16.46
N GLY A 359 11.75 -12.28 -17.16
CA GLY A 359 12.02 -10.84 -17.25
C GLY A 359 12.70 -10.23 -16.02
N PHE A 360 13.25 -11.07 -15.13
CA PHE A 360 14.01 -10.63 -13.96
C PHE A 360 15.10 -9.61 -14.32
N ASN A 361 14.99 -8.41 -13.75
CA ASN A 361 16.05 -7.43 -13.70
C ASN A 361 16.66 -7.45 -12.29
N SER A 362 17.98 -7.54 -12.18
CA SER A 362 18.70 -7.77 -10.92
C SER A 362 18.45 -6.75 -9.79
N SER A 363 17.60 -5.74 -9.99
CA SER A 363 17.28 -4.69 -9.01
C SER A 363 16.43 -5.15 -7.83
N MET A 364 15.64 -6.22 -7.96
CA MET A 364 14.78 -6.69 -6.88
C MET A 364 15.43 -7.85 -6.11
N PRO A 365 15.50 -7.77 -4.76
CA PRO A 365 15.96 -8.90 -3.96
C PRO A 365 14.92 -10.02 -3.98
N VAL A 366 15.39 -11.26 -3.80
CA VAL A 366 14.54 -12.44 -3.71
C VAL A 366 14.73 -13.09 -2.35
N ILE A 367 13.66 -13.54 -1.73
CA ILE A 367 13.71 -14.25 -0.45
C ILE A 367 13.83 -15.74 -0.74
N PHE A 368 14.86 -16.36 -0.17
CA PHE A 368 15.06 -17.80 -0.15
C PHE A 368 14.68 -18.35 1.23
N LYS A 369 13.95 -19.46 1.24
CA LYS A 369 13.60 -20.23 2.44
C LYS A 369 14.27 -21.60 2.34
N ALA A 370 15.24 -21.86 3.19
CA ALA A 370 15.88 -23.16 3.32
C ALA A 370 14.97 -24.15 4.06
N ASP A 371 15.27 -25.45 3.92
CA ASP A 371 14.60 -26.51 4.67
C ASP A 371 14.98 -26.45 6.16
N ASP A 372 16.26 -26.19 6.44
CA ASP A 372 16.84 -26.07 7.78
C ASP A 372 17.34 -24.65 8.11
N TYR A 373 17.66 -24.41 9.38
CA TYR A 373 18.27 -23.18 9.83
C TYR A 373 19.70 -23.03 9.27
N ILE A 374 19.89 -22.05 8.40
CA ILE A 374 21.18 -21.77 7.72
C ILE A 374 21.82 -20.46 8.19
N ALA A 375 21.15 -19.70 9.06
CA ALA A 375 21.61 -18.40 9.50
C ALA A 375 21.13 -18.06 10.92
N ILE A 376 21.75 -17.03 11.51
CA ILE A 376 21.34 -16.38 12.75
C ILE A 376 21.11 -14.90 12.41
N PHE A 377 19.87 -14.47 12.51
CA PHE A 377 19.53 -13.05 12.52
C PHE A 377 19.92 -12.46 13.87
N ILE A 378 20.59 -11.30 13.87
CA ILE A 378 20.92 -10.56 15.08
C ILE A 378 20.10 -9.29 15.07
N ASP A 379 19.24 -9.14 16.07
CA ASP A 379 18.43 -7.96 16.25
C ASP A 379 19.34 -6.74 16.49
N PRO A 380 19.28 -5.69 15.66
CA PRO A 380 20.19 -4.56 15.77
C PRO A 380 19.93 -3.68 17.00
N GLU A 381 18.72 -3.72 17.58
CA GLU A 381 18.37 -2.93 18.76
C GLU A 381 18.72 -3.66 20.05
N THR A 382 18.46 -4.97 20.09
CA THR A 382 18.60 -5.77 21.33
C THR A 382 19.83 -6.66 21.36
N GLY A 383 20.43 -6.94 20.19
CA GLY A 383 21.50 -7.93 20.04
C GLY A 383 21.04 -9.38 20.13
N GLU A 384 19.72 -9.63 20.19
CA GLU A 384 19.15 -10.98 20.28
C GLU A 384 19.55 -11.84 19.06
N GLU A 385 20.08 -13.04 19.31
CA GLU A 385 20.44 -14.00 18.27
C GLU A 385 19.28 -14.97 17.98
N ILE A 386 18.68 -14.87 16.80
CA ILE A 386 17.51 -15.67 16.39
C ILE A 386 17.88 -16.54 15.18
N LYS A 387 17.76 -17.86 15.31
CA LYS A 387 17.99 -18.77 14.19
C LYS A 387 16.95 -18.53 13.09
N THR A 388 17.40 -18.43 11.84
CA THR A 388 16.53 -18.21 10.67
C THR A 388 16.88 -19.13 9.51
N LYS A 389 15.84 -19.53 8.79
CA LYS A 389 15.94 -20.24 7.49
C LYS A 389 15.67 -19.32 6.30
N PHE A 390 15.39 -18.04 6.59
CA PHE A 390 15.06 -17.03 5.59
C PHE A 390 16.27 -16.18 5.28
N VAL A 391 16.58 -16.05 4.00
CA VAL A 391 17.71 -15.28 3.51
C VAL A 391 17.27 -14.42 2.34
N ARG A 392 17.53 -13.11 2.43
CA ARG A 392 17.36 -12.18 1.32
C ARG A 392 18.58 -12.25 0.41
N VAL A 393 18.36 -12.55 -0.86
CA VAL A 393 19.37 -12.56 -1.92
C VAL A 393 19.24 -11.29 -2.74
N SER A 394 20.25 -10.41 -2.66
CA SER A 394 20.31 -9.16 -3.43
C SER A 394 21.34 -9.30 -4.56
N PHE A 395 20.91 -9.07 -5.79
CA PHE A 395 21.75 -9.24 -6.97
C PHE A 395 22.41 -7.92 -7.37
N ARG A 396 23.72 -7.79 -7.19
CA ARG A 396 24.44 -6.52 -7.46
C ARG A 396 25.32 -6.63 -8.70
N LYS A 397 25.80 -5.49 -9.20
CA LYS A 397 26.81 -5.46 -10.27
C LYS A 397 28.07 -6.26 -9.92
N THR A 398 28.39 -6.32 -8.62
CA THR A 398 29.61 -6.97 -8.08
C THR A 398 29.39 -8.41 -7.63
N GLY A 399 28.19 -8.97 -7.81
CA GLY A 399 27.80 -10.32 -7.38
C GLY A 399 26.61 -10.33 -6.42
N SER A 400 26.15 -11.53 -6.07
CA SER A 400 25.04 -11.75 -5.15
C SER A 400 25.43 -11.52 -3.70
N HIS A 401 24.50 -10.97 -2.92
CA HIS A 401 24.64 -10.74 -1.49
C HIS A 401 23.52 -11.42 -0.72
N LEU A 402 23.86 -12.29 0.25
CA LEU A 402 22.89 -12.95 1.11
C LEU A 402 22.84 -12.23 2.45
N THR A 403 21.62 -11.97 2.94
CA THR A 403 21.38 -11.35 4.23
C THR A 403 20.36 -12.17 5.01
N PRO A 404 20.70 -12.69 6.21
CA PRO A 404 19.71 -13.32 7.07
C PRO A 404 18.55 -12.36 7.37
N LEU A 405 17.32 -12.88 7.36
CA LEU A 405 16.11 -12.12 7.68
C LEU A 405 15.58 -12.45 9.07
N ASP A 406 14.93 -11.46 9.68
CA ASP A 406 14.19 -11.64 10.92
C ASP A 406 13.02 -12.61 10.67
N PRO A 407 13.02 -13.79 11.32
CA PRO A 407 11.94 -14.76 11.13
C PRO A 407 10.60 -14.30 11.74
N ARG A 408 10.56 -13.15 12.44
CA ARG A 408 9.33 -12.55 12.98
C ARG A 408 8.59 -11.69 11.95
N GLU A 409 9.28 -11.27 10.88
CA GLU A 409 8.70 -10.44 9.81
C GLU A 409 8.15 -11.26 8.62
N GLU A 410 8.36 -12.58 8.63
CA GLU A 410 7.94 -13.54 7.59
C GLU A 410 6.98 -14.59 8.15
#